data_AF-A0A961FJR2-F1
#
_entry.id   AF-A0A961FJR2-F1
#
_cell.length_a   1.000
_cell.length_b   1.000
_cell.length_c   1.000
_cell.angle_alpha   90.00
_cell.angle_beta   90.00
_cell.angle_gamma   90.00
#
_symmetry.space_group_name_H-M   'P 1'
#
loop_
_entity.id
_entity.type
_entity.pdbx_description
1 polymer ?
#
loop_
_entity_poly.entity_id
_entity_poly.type
_entity_poly.pdbx_seq_one_letter_code
_entity_poly.pdbx_strand_id
1 'polypeptide(L)'
;MSVRAANPEASAFHTTRWTRVCLAREDSDHGRQALADLCDAYYEPVVTFLRVVLRDADAARETSHAFFEQMLGGGTIWHADPRRGRFRSYLLGAVKHFLSHQRQAA
;
A
#
# COMPACT_ATOMS: atom_id res chain seq x y z
N MET A 1 -7.39 -14.74 -24.39
CA MET A 1 -7.06 -13.31 -24.62
C MET A 1 -8.23 -12.48 -24.14
N SER A 2 -8.11 -11.80 -23.01
CA SER A 2 -9.13 -10.84 -22.56
C SER A 2 -8.39 -9.58 -22.13
N VAL A 3 -8.49 -8.55 -22.97
CA VAL A 3 -7.85 -7.26 -22.73
C VAL A 3 -8.68 -6.58 -21.63
N ARG A 4 -8.06 -6.38 -20.46
CA ARG A 4 -8.69 -5.64 -19.37
C ARG A 4 -8.60 -4.17 -19.75
N ALA A 5 -9.76 -3.56 -19.99
CA ALA A 5 -9.86 -2.13 -20.28
C ALA A 5 -9.19 -1.34 -19.15
N ALA A 6 -8.15 -0.58 -19.49
CA ALA A 6 -7.57 0.40 -18.59
C ALA A 6 -8.62 1.49 -18.36
N ASN A 7 -9.19 1.55 -17.16
CA ASN A 7 -10.09 2.60 -16.76
C ASN A 7 -9.28 3.89 -16.49
N PRO A 8 -9.52 5.00 -17.19
CA PRO A 8 -8.72 6.22 -17.11
C PRO A 8 -8.98 7.11 -15.87
N GLU A 9 -9.48 6.55 -14.76
CA GLU A 9 -9.66 7.27 -13.49
C GLU A 9 -8.33 7.28 -12.70
N ALA A 10 -7.30 7.86 -13.30
CA ALA A 10 -6.04 8.10 -12.62
C ALA A 10 -6.22 9.15 -11.49
N SER A 11 -5.81 8.78 -10.28
CA SER A 11 -5.45 9.67 -9.16
C SER A 11 -6.53 10.24 -8.22
N ALA A 12 -7.67 9.59 -8.04
CA ALA A 12 -8.53 9.87 -6.88
C ALA A 12 -8.20 8.92 -5.72
N PHE A 13 -7.68 9.45 -4.61
CA PHE A 13 -7.55 8.67 -3.37
C PHE A 13 -8.94 8.17 -2.96
N HIS A 14 -9.23 6.88 -3.18
CA HIS A 14 -10.44 6.27 -2.66
C HIS A 14 -10.51 6.51 -1.14
N THR A 15 -11.65 7.02 -0.67
CA THR A 15 -11.85 7.21 0.77
C THR A 15 -11.92 5.84 1.42
N THR A 16 -10.79 5.39 1.96
CA THR A 16 -10.74 4.11 2.66
C THR A 16 -11.50 4.21 3.97
N ARG A 17 -12.54 3.38 4.07
CA ARG A 17 -13.31 3.23 5.31
C ARG A 17 -12.47 2.47 6.32
N TRP A 18 -12.33 3.02 7.53
CA TRP A 18 -11.58 2.40 8.61
C TRP A 18 -12.05 0.99 8.96
N THR A 19 -13.36 0.70 8.81
CA THR A 19 -13.90 -0.65 8.99
C THR A 19 -13.21 -1.68 8.08
N ARG A 20 -12.88 -1.31 6.83
CA ARG A 20 -12.15 -2.20 5.90
C ARG A 20 -10.70 -2.38 6.33
N VAL A 21 -10.07 -1.35 6.87
CA VAL A 21 -8.69 -1.44 7.43
C VAL A 21 -8.66 -2.32 8.68
N CYS A 22 -9.66 -2.22 9.55
CA CYS A 22 -9.78 -3.09 10.71
C CYS A 22 -10.00 -4.55 10.28
N LEU A 23 -10.89 -4.80 9.31
CA LEU A 23 -11.13 -6.13 8.76
C LEU A 23 -9.84 -6.71 8.15
N ALA A 24 -9.06 -5.91 7.43
CA ALA A 24 -7.80 -6.32 6.82
C ALA A 24 -6.70 -6.73 7.83
N ARG A 25 -6.93 -6.53 9.13
CA ARG A 25 -6.07 -7.02 10.21
C ARG A 25 -6.55 -8.35 10.81
N GLU A 26 -7.70 -8.86 10.41
CA GLU A 26 -8.19 -10.13 10.91
C GLU A 26 -7.54 -11.29 10.13
N ASP A 27 -7.15 -12.35 10.83
CA ASP A 27 -6.71 -13.60 10.19
C ASP A 27 -7.93 -14.44 9.79
N SER A 28 -8.66 -13.94 8.80
CA SER A 28 -9.85 -14.56 8.22
C SER A 28 -9.84 -14.42 6.70
N ASP A 29 -10.66 -15.20 5.98
CA ASP A 29 -10.81 -15.05 4.53
C ASP A 29 -11.26 -13.64 4.15
N HIS A 30 -12.18 -13.08 4.93
CA HIS A 30 -12.64 -11.70 4.76
C HIS A 30 -11.53 -10.68 5.02
N GLY A 31 -10.67 -10.92 6.01
CA GLY A 31 -9.53 -10.07 6.29
C GLY A 31 -8.47 -10.11 5.19
N ARG A 32 -8.12 -11.30 4.69
CA ARG A 32 -7.22 -11.47 3.53
C ARG A 32 -7.75 -10.76 2.29
N GLN A 33 -9.05 -10.89 2.00
CA GLN A 33 -9.68 -10.19 0.89
C GLN A 33 -9.65 -8.67 1.08
N ALA A 34 -9.97 -8.18 2.28
CA ALA A 34 -9.93 -6.75 2.58
C ALA A 34 -8.51 -6.18 2.46
N LEU A 35 -7.49 -6.96 2.84
CA LEU A 35 -6.09 -6.59 2.66
C LEU A 35 -5.71 -6.52 1.17
N ALA A 36 -6.08 -7.52 0.38
CA ALA A 36 -5.85 -7.54 -1.06
C ALA A 36 -6.51 -6.32 -1.75
N ASP A 37 -7.76 -6.01 -1.40
CA ASP A 37 -8.48 -4.82 -1.90
C ASP A 37 -7.73 -3.51 -1.57
N LEU A 38 -7.14 -3.42 -0.37
CA LEU A 38 -6.35 -2.26 0.03
C LEU A 38 -5.04 -2.19 -0.74
N CYS A 39 -4.35 -3.31 -0.94
CA CYS A 39 -3.12 -3.35 -1.73
C CYS A 39 -3.38 -2.91 -3.17
N ASP A 40 -4.43 -3.42 -3.81
CA ASP A 40 -4.81 -3.05 -5.18
C ASP A 40 -5.16 -1.55 -5.29
N ALA A 41 -5.98 -1.04 -4.37
CA ALA A 41 -6.39 0.36 -4.36
C ALA A 41 -5.24 1.35 -4.11
N TYR A 42 -4.15 0.90 -3.47
CA TYR A 42 -3.04 1.77 -3.07
C TYR A 42 -1.73 1.51 -3.80
N TYR A 43 -1.64 0.49 -4.66
CA TYR A 43 -0.43 0.18 -5.39
C TYR A 43 0.05 1.37 -6.25
N GLU A 44 -0.81 1.84 -7.17
CA GLU A 44 -0.46 2.95 -8.07
C GLU A 44 -0.18 4.28 -7.34
N PRO A 45 -0.97 4.68 -6.31
CA PRO A 45 -0.62 5.84 -5.49
C PRO A 45 0.76 5.74 -4.84
N VAL A 46 1.16 4.56 -4.35
CA VAL A 46 2.47 4.34 -3.73
C VAL A 46 3.58 4.36 -4.77
N VAL A 47 3.41 3.71 -5.91
CA VAL A 47 4.36 3.77 -7.04
C VAL A 47 4.59 5.22 -7.45
N THR A 48 3.52 5.99 -7.61
CA THR A 48 3.58 7.42 -7.99
C THR A 48 4.35 8.24 -6.97
N PHE A 49 4.09 8.03 -5.67
CA PHE A 49 4.84 8.68 -4.60
C PHE A 49 6.33 8.31 -4.65
N LEU A 50 6.65 7.02 -4.81
CA LEU A 50 8.03 6.54 -4.84
C LEU A 50 8.81 7.00 -6.07
N ARG A 51 8.16 7.18 -7.22
CA ARG A 51 8.79 7.78 -8.41
C ARG A 51 9.33 9.18 -8.10
N VAL A 52 8.58 9.98 -7.34
CA VAL A 52 9.02 11.33 -6.94
C VAL A 52 10.17 11.27 -5.92
N VAL A 53 10.10 10.33 -4.98
CA VAL A 53 11.10 10.19 -3.90
C VAL A 53 12.43 9.64 -4.41
N LEU A 54 12.39 8.62 -5.26
CA LEU A 54 13.58 7.92 -5.75
C LEU A 54 14.12 8.52 -7.05
N ARG A 55 13.29 9.25 -7.82
CA ARG A 55 13.62 9.77 -9.16
C ARG A 55 14.05 8.69 -10.14
N ASP A 56 13.58 7.47 -9.91
CA ASP A 56 13.84 6.28 -10.72
C ASP A 56 12.54 5.47 -10.80
N ALA A 57 12.08 5.20 -12.02
CA ALA A 57 10.82 4.51 -12.25
C ALA A 57 10.88 3.00 -11.98
N ASP A 58 12.04 2.39 -12.20
CA ASP A 58 12.25 0.96 -12.00
C ASP A 58 12.44 0.67 -10.51
N ALA A 59 13.30 1.45 -9.84
CA ALA A 59 13.47 1.36 -8.39
C ALA A 59 12.16 1.64 -7.64
N ALA A 60 11.33 2.58 -8.13
CA ALA A 60 10.01 2.84 -7.55
C ALA A 60 9.05 1.65 -7.69
N ARG A 61 9.02 0.97 -8.84
CA ARG A 61 8.20 -0.23 -9.04
C ARG A 61 8.68 -1.38 -8.16
N GLU A 62 9.98 -1.64 -8.14
CA GLU A 62 10.59 -2.70 -7.33
C GLU A 62 10.33 -2.49 -5.83
N THR A 63 10.60 -1.28 -5.34
CA THR A 63 10.35 -0.92 -3.93
C THR A 63 8.87 -1.05 -3.57
N SER A 64 7.97 -0.63 -4.45
CA SER A 64 6.52 -0.79 -4.24
C SER A 64 6.14 -2.26 -4.12
N HIS A 65 6.67 -3.10 -5.03
CA HIS A 65 6.41 -4.54 -5.02
C HIS A 65 6.83 -5.16 -3.69
N ALA A 66 8.08 -4.93 -3.28
CA ALA A 66 8.60 -5.46 -2.02
C ALA A 66 7.82 -4.97 -0.79
N PHE A 67 7.40 -3.70 -0.78
CA PHE A 67 6.58 -3.15 0.30
C PHE A 67 5.23 -3.86 0.41
N PHE A 68 4.53 -4.07 -0.71
CA PHE A 68 3.22 -4.72 -0.71
C PHE A 68 3.31 -6.23 -0.49
N GLU A 69 4.38 -6.90 -0.93
CA GLU A 69 4.67 -8.29 -0.57
C GLU A 69 4.81 -8.45 0.95
N GLN A 70 5.58 -7.60 1.61
CA GLN A 70 5.70 -7.61 3.07
C GLN A 70 4.38 -7.28 3.77
N MET A 71 3.58 -6.39 3.19
CA MET A 71 2.26 -6.04 3.72
C MET A 71 1.29 -7.23 3.65
N LEU A 72 1.28 -7.96 2.53
CA LEU A 72 0.50 -9.19 2.34
C LEU A 72 1.02 -10.36 3.19
N GLY A 73 2.33 -10.42 3.44
CA GLY A 73 2.95 -11.35 4.39
C GLY A 73 2.66 -11.04 5.87
N GLY A 74 1.82 -10.05 6.16
CA GLY A 74 1.33 -9.75 7.51
C GLY A 74 2.23 -8.83 8.32
N GLY A 75 3.16 -8.09 7.73
CA GLY A 75 4.08 -7.24 8.50
C GLY A 75 3.56 -5.82 8.80
N THR A 76 2.97 -5.17 7.80
CA THR A 76 2.82 -3.71 7.86
C THR A 76 1.52 -3.28 8.53
N ILE A 77 0.36 -3.77 8.05
CA ILE A 77 -0.98 -3.20 8.36
C ILE A 77 -1.40 -3.24 9.84
N TRP A 78 -0.80 -4.11 10.65
CA TRP A 78 -1.14 -4.30 12.07
C TRP A 78 -1.05 -3.04 12.93
N HIS A 79 -0.17 -2.11 12.54
CA HIS A 79 0.08 -0.88 13.28
C HIS A 79 -0.87 0.27 12.90
N ALA A 80 -1.82 0.05 11.99
CA ALA A 80 -2.79 1.07 11.59
C ALA A 80 -3.80 1.34 12.70
N ASP A 81 -3.82 2.56 13.24
CA ASP A 81 -4.75 3.00 14.30
C ASP A 81 -5.63 4.16 13.81
N PRO A 82 -6.98 4.02 13.78
CA PRO A 82 -7.90 5.08 13.40
C PRO A 82 -7.78 6.35 14.25
N ARG A 83 -7.35 6.23 15.51
CA ARG A 83 -7.17 7.38 16.42
C ARG A 83 -5.98 8.26 16.03
N ARG A 84 -5.05 7.74 15.22
CA ARG A 84 -3.85 8.46 14.76
C ARG A 84 -4.07 9.22 13.46
N GLY A 85 -5.28 9.18 12.89
CA GLY A 85 -5.67 10.00 11.73
C GLY A 85 -6.25 9.20 10.58
N ARG A 86 -5.86 9.53 9.35
CA ARG A 86 -6.34 8.85 8.13
C ARG A 86 -5.39 7.72 7.73
N PHE A 87 -5.93 6.62 7.20
CA PHE A 87 -5.14 5.49 6.71
C PHE A 87 -4.07 5.91 5.70
N ARG A 88 -4.38 6.84 4.79
CA ARG A 88 -3.42 7.39 3.82
C ARG A 88 -2.17 7.99 4.46
N SER A 89 -2.32 8.67 5.60
CA SER A 89 -1.20 9.27 6.33
C SER A 89 -0.33 8.19 6.97
N TYR A 90 -0.96 7.16 7.52
CA TYR A 90 -0.28 5.99 8.03
C TYR A 90 0.50 5.26 6.93
N LEU A 91 -0.13 5.01 5.77
CA LEU A 91 0.49 4.30 4.65
C LEU A 91 1.74 5.01 4.14
N LEU A 92 1.68 6.33 3.94
CA LEU A 92 2.85 7.11 3.54
C LEU A 92 3.98 7.06 4.58
N GLY A 93 3.64 7.06 5.87
CA GLY A 93 4.60 6.85 6.95
C GLY A 93 5.27 5.49 6.84
N ALA A 94 4.48 4.42 6.68
CA ALA A 94 4.97 3.05 6.56
C ALA A 94 5.93 2.88 5.35
N VAL A 95 5.59 3.45 4.19
CA VAL A 95 6.47 3.41 3.00
C VAL A 95 7.80 4.13 3.26
N LYS A 96 7.77 5.29 3.92
CA LYS A 96 9.01 6.01 4.28
C LYS A 96 9.88 5.21 5.25
N HIS A 97 9.27 4.58 6.26
CA HIS A 97 9.99 3.71 7.19
C HIS A 97 10.61 2.51 6.47
N PHE A 98 9.88 1.89 5.53
CA PHE A 98 10.37 0.79 4.72
C PHE A 98 11.60 1.18 3.90
N LEU A 99 11.56 2.34 3.22
CA LEU A 99 12.72 2.90 2.51
C LEU A 99 13.92 3.13 3.42
N SER A 100 13.70 3.72 4.60
CA SER A 100 14.78 3.95 5.56
C SER A 100 15.42 2.64 6.02
N HIS A 101 14.62 1.59 6.23
CA HIS A 101 15.12 0.27 6.61
C HIS A 101 15.93 -0.39 5.48
N GLN A 102 15.46 -0.33 4.23
CA GLN A 102 16.22 -0.88 3.09
C GLN A 102 17.59 -0.21 2.91
N ARG A 103 17.69 1.12 3.13
CA ARG A 103 18.97 1.84 3.07
C ARG A 103 19.96 1.49 4.17
N GLN A 104 19.49 0.94 5.29
CA GLN A 104 20.36 0.50 6.39
C GLN A 104 20.83 -0.94 6.21
N ALA A 105 20.11 -1.73 5.41
CA ALA A 105 20.41 -3.14 5.14
C ALA A 105 21.30 -3.34 3.90
N ALA A 106 21.58 -2.27 3.14
CA ALA A 106 22.46 -2.24 1.97
C ALA A 106 23.82 -1.62 2.33
#